data_AF-A0A816DFX8-F1
#
_entry.id   AF-A0A816DFX8-F1
#
_cell.length_a   1.000
_cell.length_b   1.000
_cell.length_c   1.000
_cell.angle_alpha   90.00
_cell.angle_beta   90.00
_cell.angle_gamma   90.00
#
_symmetry.space_group_name_H-M   'P 1'
#
loop_
_entity.id
_entity.type
_entity.pdbx_description
1 polymer ?
#
loop_
_entity_poly.entity_id
_entity_poly.type
_entity_poly.pdbx_seq_one_letter_code
_entity_poly.pdbx_strand_id
1 'polypeptide(L)'
;MICGSQKKQVIRWPLRSHTCGTQGTTVAGGKGRGDRLNQLDHPYYVCVDQNYAIYVSDNKNDGVMKWSEAASEGTVVAGFRGQGNDLTQRSDPLGVIVDGVGNVYVADAGNVRVVRWNKGTV
;
A
#
# COMPACT_ATOMS: atom_id res chain seq x y z
N MET A 1 45.38 23.80 19.27
CA MET A 1 44.63 22.55 19.55
C MET A 1 43.16 22.85 19.23
N ILE A 2 42.72 22.52 18.02
CA ILE A 2 41.39 22.93 17.52
C ILE A 2 40.41 21.81 17.85
N CYS A 3 39.46 22.09 18.74
CA CYS A 3 38.35 21.19 19.08
C CYS A 3 37.29 21.28 17.97
N GLY A 4 37.08 20.18 17.24
CA GLY A 4 36.08 20.09 16.17
C GLY A 4 34.67 19.96 16.72
N SER A 5 33.85 21.01 16.57
CA SER A 5 32.41 20.95 16.78
C SER A 5 31.73 20.40 15.53
N GLN A 6 31.31 19.13 15.58
CA GLN A 6 30.42 18.53 14.59
C GLN A 6 29.04 19.19 14.72
N LYS A 7 28.69 20.07 13.78
CA LYS A 7 27.33 20.62 13.68
C LYS A 7 26.38 19.46 13.36
N LYS A 8 25.51 19.09 14.31
CA LYS A 8 24.32 18.27 14.04
C LYS A 8 23.53 18.97 12.93
N GLN A 9 23.57 18.41 11.72
CA GLN A 9 22.69 18.80 10.64
C GLN A 9 21.29 18.30 11.00
N VAL A 10 20.48 19.18 11.58
CA VAL A 10 19.03 18.96 11.64
C VAL A 10 18.58 19.02 10.19
N ILE A 11 18.11 17.91 9.64
CA ILE A 11 17.48 17.86 8.32
C ILE A 11 16.25 18.76 8.39
N ARG A 12 16.41 20.04 8.01
CA ARG A 12 15.28 20.91 7.71
C ARG A 12 14.78 20.49 6.34
N TRP A 13 13.69 19.73 6.33
CA TRP A 13 12.86 19.60 5.14
C TRP A 13 12.52 21.02 4.67
N PRO A 14 12.78 21.39 3.40
CA PRO A 14 12.32 22.67 2.90
C PRO A 14 10.81 22.69 3.06
N LEU A 15 10.32 23.67 3.81
CA LEU A 15 8.90 23.96 3.97
C LEU A 15 8.37 24.37 2.59
N ARG A 16 8.02 23.39 1.75
CA ARG A 16 6.98 23.60 0.75
C ARG A 16 5.76 24.04 1.54
N SER A 17 5.06 25.06 1.06
CA SER A 17 3.75 25.43 1.58
C SER A 17 2.85 24.19 1.54
N HIS A 18 2.73 23.50 2.67
CA HIS A 18 1.74 22.45 2.84
C HIS A 18 0.48 23.19 3.25
N THR A 19 -0.25 23.73 2.27
CA THR A 19 -1.65 24.05 2.51
C THR A 19 -2.32 22.71 2.80
N CYS A 20 -2.53 22.42 4.10
CA CYS A 20 -3.34 21.29 4.50
C CYS A 20 -4.70 21.47 3.83
N GLY A 21 -5.06 20.55 2.92
CA GLY A 21 -6.36 20.60 2.27
C GLY A 21 -7.46 20.60 3.34
N THR A 22 -8.44 21.48 3.20
CA THR A 22 -9.60 21.52 4.12
C THR A 22 -10.60 20.39 3.85
N GLN A 23 -10.34 19.57 2.83
CA GLN A 23 -11.18 18.47 2.39
C GLN A 23 -10.31 17.27 1.97
N GLY A 24 -10.76 16.07 2.30
CA GLY A 24 -10.17 14.83 1.80
C GLY A 24 -10.65 14.51 0.39
N THR A 25 -9.79 13.86 -0.40
CA THR A 25 -10.11 13.34 -1.72
C THR A 25 -10.04 11.82 -1.70
N THR A 26 -10.96 11.16 -2.42
CA THR A 26 -10.89 9.71 -2.61
C THR A 26 -9.83 9.38 -3.65
N VAL A 27 -8.84 8.57 -3.27
CA VAL A 27 -7.69 8.21 -4.12
C VAL A 27 -7.62 6.70 -4.43
N ALA A 28 -8.49 5.90 -3.81
CA ALA A 28 -8.66 4.47 -4.07
C ALA A 28 -10.11 4.06 -3.76
N GLY A 29 -10.71 3.22 -4.60
CA GLY A 29 -12.11 2.79 -4.45
C GLY A 29 -13.12 3.93 -4.64
N GLY A 30 -14.11 4.01 -3.74
CA GLY A 30 -15.13 5.07 -3.75
C GLY A 30 -16.38 4.80 -4.61
N LYS A 31 -16.48 3.62 -5.23
CA LYS A 31 -17.67 3.19 -6.01
C LYS A 31 -18.56 2.20 -5.25
N GLY A 32 -18.56 2.30 -3.93
CA GLY A 32 -19.30 1.43 -3.03
C GLY A 32 -18.54 0.15 -2.68
N ARG A 33 -19.20 -0.67 -1.85
CA ARG A 33 -18.71 -1.98 -1.42
C ARG A 33 -18.86 -3.00 -2.55
N GLY A 34 -17.81 -3.77 -2.81
CA GLY A 34 -17.85 -4.85 -3.79
C GLY A 34 -16.46 -5.29 -4.22
N ASP A 35 -16.42 -6.12 -5.25
CA ASP A 35 -15.22 -6.82 -5.72
C ASP A 35 -14.76 -6.36 -7.12
N ARG A 36 -15.36 -5.30 -7.68
CA ARG A 36 -14.90 -4.69 -8.93
C ARG A 36 -13.61 -3.91 -8.71
N LEU A 37 -12.84 -3.69 -9.77
CA LEU A 37 -11.54 -3.01 -9.67
C LEU A 37 -11.62 -1.55 -9.18
N ASN A 38 -12.80 -0.93 -9.22
CA ASN A 38 -13.07 0.41 -8.65
C ASN A 38 -13.79 0.38 -7.30
N GLN A 39 -13.95 -0.80 -6.70
CA GLN A 39 -14.59 -1.04 -5.42
C GLN A 39 -13.59 -1.63 -4.42
N LEU A 40 -13.95 -1.57 -3.15
CA LEU A 40 -13.22 -2.17 -2.03
C LEU A 40 -14.22 -2.83 -1.10
N ASP A 41 -13.84 -3.90 -0.40
CA ASP A 41 -14.65 -4.52 0.65
C ASP A 41 -13.85 -4.73 1.95
N HIS A 42 -14.10 -3.87 2.94
CA HIS A 42 -13.34 -3.79 4.20
C HIS A 42 -11.83 -3.54 3.97
N PRO A 43 -11.43 -2.37 3.45
CA PRO A 43 -10.02 -2.02 3.39
C PRO A 43 -9.45 -1.88 4.81
N TYR A 44 -8.38 -2.62 5.13
CA TYR A 44 -7.80 -2.64 6.49
C TYR A 44 -6.53 -1.80 6.63
N TYR A 45 -5.72 -1.73 5.58
CA TYR A 45 -4.43 -1.05 5.62
C TYR A 45 -4.13 -0.35 4.30
N VAL A 46 -3.32 0.70 4.39
CA VAL A 46 -2.84 1.46 3.23
C VAL A 46 -1.36 1.79 3.38
N CYS A 47 -0.61 1.68 2.30
CA CYS A 47 0.74 2.24 2.20
C CYS A 47 0.95 2.92 0.84
N VAL A 48 1.98 3.76 0.75
CA VAL A 48 2.31 4.52 -0.45
C VAL A 48 3.77 4.27 -0.81
N ASP A 49 4.06 3.97 -2.07
CA ASP A 49 5.43 3.81 -2.56
C ASP A 49 6.08 5.14 -2.99
N GLN A 50 7.35 5.10 -3.38
CA GLN A 50 8.11 6.28 -3.82
C GLN A 50 7.56 6.93 -5.11
N ASN A 51 6.71 6.24 -5.86
CA ASN A 51 6.05 6.76 -7.06
C ASN A 51 4.63 7.25 -6.77
N TYR A 52 4.28 7.43 -5.49
CA TYR A 52 2.94 7.81 -5.04
C TYR A 52 1.84 6.81 -5.44
N ALA A 53 2.20 5.56 -5.71
CA ALA A 53 1.19 4.53 -5.87
C ALA A 53 0.68 4.09 -4.50
N ILE A 54 -0.64 3.95 -4.40
CA ILE A 54 -1.36 3.64 -3.17
C ILE A 54 -1.70 2.16 -3.19
N TYR A 55 -1.30 1.44 -2.17
CA TYR A 55 -1.57 0.02 -2.00
C TYR A 55 -2.54 -0.15 -0.85
N VAL A 56 -3.65 -0.85 -1.09
CA VAL A 56 -4.70 -1.09 -0.11
C VAL A 56 -4.87 -2.59 0.08
N SER A 57 -4.86 -3.06 1.34
CA SER A 57 -5.30 -4.42 1.65
C SER A 57 -6.83 -4.45 1.68
N ASP A 58 -7.41 -5.20 0.76
CA ASP A 58 -8.84 -5.40 0.59
C ASP A 58 -9.23 -6.74 1.21
N ASN A 59 -9.54 -6.71 2.51
CA ASN A 59 -9.62 -7.91 3.34
C ASN A 59 -10.71 -8.87 2.86
N LYS A 60 -11.92 -8.39 2.55
CA LYS A 60 -13.01 -9.28 2.12
C LYS A 60 -12.93 -9.72 0.67
N ASN A 61 -12.09 -9.07 -0.13
CA ASN A 61 -11.76 -9.53 -1.47
C ASN A 61 -10.46 -10.36 -1.51
N ASP A 62 -9.87 -10.64 -0.34
CA ASP A 62 -8.64 -11.44 -0.15
C ASP A 62 -7.47 -10.98 -1.04
N GLY A 63 -7.36 -9.66 -1.24
CA GLY A 63 -6.43 -9.10 -2.21
C GLY A 63 -5.73 -7.84 -1.73
N VAL A 64 -4.61 -7.54 -2.37
CA VAL A 64 -3.97 -6.23 -2.29
C VAL A 64 -4.10 -5.57 -3.64
N MET A 65 -4.65 -4.37 -3.61
CA MET A 65 -4.96 -3.58 -4.79
C MET A 65 -4.11 -2.31 -4.81
N LYS A 66 -3.66 -1.91 -5.99
CA LYS A 66 -2.81 -0.75 -6.23
C LYS A 66 -3.51 0.28 -7.12
N TRP A 67 -3.51 1.53 -6.70
CA TRP A 67 -3.95 2.68 -7.48
C TRP A 67 -2.78 3.63 -7.75
N SER A 68 -2.77 4.22 -8.94
CA SER A 68 -2.04 5.48 -9.14
C SER A 68 -2.94 6.66 -8.76
N GLU A 69 -2.35 7.81 -8.45
CA GLU A 69 -3.03 9.01 -7.92
C GLU A 69 -4.26 9.46 -8.74
N ALA A 70 -4.30 9.17 -10.04
CA ALA A 70 -5.39 9.53 -10.95
C ALA A 70 -6.18 8.33 -11.51
N ALA A 71 -5.97 7.12 -10.99
CA ALA A 71 -6.62 5.93 -11.52
C ALA A 71 -8.10 5.86 -11.13
N SER A 72 -8.97 5.57 -12.10
CA SER A 72 -10.39 5.28 -11.85
C SER A 72 -10.62 3.86 -11.31
N GLU A 73 -9.65 2.96 -11.51
CA GLU A 73 -9.68 1.56 -11.10
C GLU A 73 -8.31 1.11 -10.58
N GLY A 74 -8.32 0.13 -9.68
CA GLY A 74 -7.13 -0.45 -9.10
C GLY A 74 -6.61 -1.61 -9.96
N THR A 75 -5.36 -1.96 -9.69
CA THR A 75 -4.71 -3.13 -10.25
C THR A 75 -4.43 -4.11 -9.12
N VAL A 76 -4.75 -5.38 -9.34
CA VAL A 76 -4.40 -6.44 -8.41
C VAL A 76 -2.88 -6.60 -8.40
N VAL A 77 -2.26 -6.48 -7.23
CA VAL A 77 -0.80 -6.68 -7.08
C VAL A 77 -0.44 -7.93 -6.32
N ALA A 78 -1.34 -8.42 -5.46
CA ALA A 78 -1.08 -9.64 -4.72
C ALA A 78 -2.39 -10.25 -4.23
N GLY A 79 -2.76 -11.39 -4.83
CA GLY A 79 -4.04 -12.06 -4.55
C GLY A 79 -5.26 -11.23 -4.96
N PHE A 80 -6.34 -11.90 -5.34
CA PHE A 80 -7.67 -11.30 -5.54
C PHE A 80 -8.63 -12.45 -5.83
N ARG A 81 -9.73 -12.57 -5.06
CA ARG A 81 -10.75 -13.62 -5.29
C ARG A 81 -10.18 -15.04 -5.22
N GLY A 82 -9.15 -15.27 -4.40
CA GLY A 82 -8.42 -16.53 -4.32
C GLY A 82 -8.04 -16.88 -2.90
N GLN A 83 -9.01 -17.39 -2.14
CA GLN A 83 -8.76 -17.94 -0.81
C GLN A 83 -8.01 -19.26 -0.90
N GLY A 84 -7.11 -19.49 0.05
CA GLY A 84 -6.41 -20.77 0.22
C GLY A 84 -5.00 -20.60 0.75
N ASN A 85 -4.28 -21.73 0.78
CA ASN A 85 -3.01 -21.86 1.49
C ASN A 85 -1.79 -21.82 0.56
N ASP A 86 -1.99 -21.84 -0.77
CA ASP A 86 -0.89 -21.75 -1.74
C ASP A 86 -0.21 -20.39 -1.65
N LEU A 87 1.06 -20.27 -2.07
CA LEU A 87 1.81 -19.01 -1.99
C LEU A 87 1.17 -17.87 -2.79
N THR A 88 0.31 -18.19 -3.75
CA THR A 88 -0.46 -17.24 -4.56
C THR A 88 -1.79 -16.84 -3.92
N GLN A 89 -2.26 -17.61 -2.95
CA GLN A 89 -3.54 -17.43 -2.26
C GLN A 89 -3.35 -16.76 -0.90
N ARG A 90 -4.43 -16.22 -0.33
CA ARG A 90 -4.41 -15.54 0.96
C ARG A 90 -5.66 -15.85 1.77
N SER A 91 -5.58 -15.63 3.06
CA SER A 91 -6.70 -15.64 3.98
C SER A 91 -6.55 -14.43 4.89
N ASP A 92 -7.44 -13.45 4.76
CA ASP A 92 -7.45 -12.23 5.57
C ASP A 92 -6.13 -11.42 5.53
N PRO A 93 -5.79 -10.78 4.38
CA PRO A 93 -4.66 -9.87 4.34
C PRO A 93 -4.95 -8.65 5.23
N LEU A 94 -4.13 -8.46 6.27
CA LEU A 94 -4.31 -7.35 7.21
C LEU A 94 -3.39 -6.17 6.91
N GLY A 95 -2.11 -6.43 6.65
CA GLY A 95 -1.09 -5.38 6.46
C GLY A 95 -0.36 -5.52 5.14
N VAL A 96 0.03 -4.38 4.55
CA VAL A 96 0.83 -4.32 3.32
C VAL A 96 1.92 -3.27 3.45
N ILE A 97 3.15 -3.62 3.05
CA ILE A 97 4.25 -2.67 2.85
C ILE A 97 4.91 -2.89 1.50
N VAL A 98 5.53 -1.83 0.98
CA VAL A 98 6.30 -1.86 -0.26
C VAL A 98 7.72 -1.41 0.02
N ASP A 99 8.72 -2.17 -0.43
CA ASP A 99 10.12 -1.79 -0.28
C ASP A 99 10.59 -0.80 -1.37
N GLY A 100 11.81 -0.27 -1.24
CA GLY A 100 12.36 0.73 -2.15
C GLY A 100 12.56 0.26 -3.59
N VAL A 101 12.52 -1.06 -3.85
CA VAL A 101 12.60 -1.61 -5.22
C VAL A 101 11.21 -2.02 -5.75
N GLY A 102 10.18 -1.93 -4.90
CA GLY A 102 8.78 -2.15 -5.24
C GLY A 102 8.27 -3.57 -4.99
N ASN A 103 8.96 -4.39 -4.20
CA ASN A 103 8.38 -5.65 -3.75
C ASN A 103 7.30 -5.37 -2.71
N VAL A 104 6.22 -6.14 -2.78
CA VAL A 104 5.07 -6.03 -1.88
C VAL A 104 5.14 -7.14 -0.84
N TYR A 105 5.10 -6.79 0.44
CA TYR A 105 5.02 -7.75 1.55
C TYR A 105 3.64 -7.65 2.16
N VAL A 106 2.95 -8.79 2.27
CA VAL A 106 1.60 -8.86 2.81
C VAL A 106 1.58 -9.76 4.02
N ALA A 107 1.03 -9.25 5.12
CA ALA A 107 0.69 -10.04 6.30
C ALA A 107 -0.60 -10.82 5.99
N ASP A 108 -0.43 -12.10 5.68
CA ASP A 108 -1.48 -13.05 5.33
C ASP A 108 -1.94 -13.76 6.61
N ALA A 109 -2.81 -13.06 7.36
CA ALA A 109 -3.01 -13.35 8.78
C ALA A 109 -3.75 -14.67 9.03
N GLY A 110 -4.74 -15.00 8.20
CA GLY A 110 -5.46 -16.27 8.26
C GLY A 110 -4.57 -17.47 7.95
N ASN A 111 -3.51 -17.27 7.17
CA ASN A 111 -2.50 -18.30 6.87
C ASN A 111 -1.26 -18.21 7.79
N VAL A 112 -1.26 -17.31 8.78
CA VAL A 112 -0.19 -17.15 9.78
C VAL A 112 1.20 -16.99 9.13
N ARG A 113 1.29 -16.18 8.07
CA ARG A 113 2.54 -15.97 7.32
C ARG A 113 2.69 -14.55 6.77
N VAL A 114 3.90 -14.24 6.31
CA VAL A 114 4.19 -13.03 5.53
C VAL A 114 4.66 -13.46 4.15
N VAL A 115 4.00 -12.99 3.09
CA VAL A 115 4.35 -13.35 1.71
C VAL A 115 4.91 -12.14 0.98
N ARG A 116 6.08 -12.30 0.37
CA ARG A 116 6.70 -11.32 -0.51
C ARG A 116 6.30 -11.59 -1.96
N TRP A 117 5.92 -10.53 -2.67
CA TRP A 117 5.62 -10.51 -4.10
C TRP A 117 6.60 -9.58 -4.80
N ASN A 118 7.25 -10.07 -5.85
CA ASN A 118 8.17 -9.26 -6.60
C ASN A 118 7.42 -8.27 -7.48
N LYS A 119 8.01 -7.10 -7.70
CA LYS A 119 7.50 -6.15 -8.68
C LYS A 119 7.47 -6.80 -10.07
N GLY A 120 6.28 -6.93 -10.66
CA GLY A 120 6.12 -7.37 -12.05
C GLY A 120 6.04 -8.88 -12.30
N THR A 121 5.91 -9.71 -11.26
CA THR A 121 5.51 -11.12 -11.47
C THR A 121 4.00 -11.20 -11.63
N VAL A 122 3.56 -11.54 -12.84
CA VAL A 122 2.20 -11.96 -13.19
C VAL A 122 1.88 -13.35 -12.66
#